data_AF-A0A292YN32-F1
#
_entry.id   AF-A0A292YN32-F1
#
_cell.length_a   1.000
_cell.length_b   1.000
_cell.length_c   1.000
_cell.angle_alpha   90.00
_cell.angle_beta   90.00
_cell.angle_gamma   90.00
#
_symmetry.space_group_name_H-M   'P 1'
#
loop_
_entity.id
_entity.type
_entity.pdbx_description
1 polymer ?
#
loop_
_entity_poly.entity_id
_entity_poly.type
_entity_poly.pdbx_seq_one_letter_code
_entity_poly.pdbx_strand_id
1 'polypeptide(L)'
;MKKNKQSVPLQLIYTVFVEEPNDFYFHPRGVLFVDKEHNHTLFCSDVDYNFLLRAIRKFPYKELELGVEFNGHQFELKNITAEMTSKYGDAPKAMKEILKDLYQTSPRQYSFLRKVFEQDSAVSHFTP
;
A
#
# COMPACT_ATOMS: atom_id res chain seq x y z
N MET A 1 -4.98 31.51 -1.29
CA MET A 1 -4.31 30.95 -0.10
C MET A 1 -4.21 29.45 -0.28
N LYS A 2 -3.01 28.91 -0.55
CA LYS A 2 -2.79 27.46 -0.65
C LYS A 2 -2.89 26.91 0.78
N LYS A 3 -3.90 26.08 1.06
CA LYS A 3 -3.97 25.35 2.34
C LYS A 3 -2.68 24.54 2.45
N ASN A 4 -1.85 24.84 3.45
CA ASN A 4 -0.85 23.88 3.92
C ASN A 4 -1.62 22.61 4.23
N LYS A 5 -1.45 21.58 3.41
CA LYS A 5 -2.02 20.26 3.64
C LYS A 5 -1.28 19.76 4.89
N GLN A 6 -1.82 20.05 6.06
CA GLN A 6 -1.34 19.49 7.31
C GLN A 6 -1.31 17.99 7.09
N SER A 7 -0.12 17.43 7.26
CA SER A 7 0.13 16.04 6.95
C SER A 7 -0.63 15.18 7.95
N VAL A 8 -1.74 14.58 7.50
CA VAL A 8 -2.59 13.77 8.35
C VAL A 8 -1.79 12.56 8.82
N PRO A 9 -1.77 12.26 10.13
CA PRO A 9 -1.06 11.10 10.65
C PRO A 9 -1.65 9.81 10.06
N LEU A 10 -0.76 8.83 9.83
CA LEU A 10 -1.16 7.51 9.35
C LEU A 10 -2.00 6.80 10.41
N GLN A 11 -3.05 6.12 9.99
CA GLN A 11 -3.92 5.34 10.87
C GLN A 11 -3.73 3.84 10.65
N LEU A 12 -3.67 3.41 9.39
CA LEU A 12 -3.51 2.00 9.04
C LEU A 12 -2.50 1.84 7.91
N ILE A 13 -1.74 0.76 7.98
CA ILE A 13 -0.75 0.35 7.00
C ILE A 13 -0.98 -1.12 6.68
N TYR A 14 -1.16 -1.41 5.40
CA TYR A 14 -1.45 -2.75 4.91
C TYR A 14 -0.49 -3.15 3.80
N THR A 15 -0.10 -4.42 3.80
CA THR A 15 0.36 -5.07 2.57
C THR A 15 -0.83 -5.73 1.89
N VAL A 16 -0.98 -5.47 0.60
CA VAL A 16 -2.03 -6.03 -0.26
C VAL A 16 -1.49 -7.29 -0.91
N PHE A 17 -2.11 -8.44 -0.63
CA PHE A 17 -1.77 -9.72 -1.23
C PHE A 17 -2.84 -10.15 -2.23
N VAL A 18 -2.39 -10.72 -3.34
CA VAL A 18 -3.26 -11.29 -4.37
C VAL A 18 -2.72 -12.67 -4.73
N GLU A 19 -3.61 -13.65 -4.75
CA GLU A 19 -3.40 -14.96 -5.34
C GLU A 19 -4.14 -14.99 -6.68
N GLU A 20 -3.39 -15.25 -7.76
CA GLU A 20 -3.95 -15.36 -9.10
C GLU A 20 -4.69 -16.70 -9.26
N PRO A 21 -5.71 -16.77 -10.13
CA PRO A 21 -6.37 -18.03 -10.43
C PRO A 21 -5.34 -19.05 -10.93
N ASN A 22 -5.31 -20.22 -10.29
CA ASN A 22 -4.36 -21.32 -10.52
C ASN A 22 -2.93 -21.09 -10.00
N ASP A 23 -2.69 -20.01 -9.26
CA ASP A 23 -1.54 -19.91 -8.36
C ASP A 23 -1.91 -20.54 -7.01
N PHE A 24 -0.90 -20.97 -6.26
CA PHE A 24 -1.04 -21.47 -4.87
C PHE A 24 -0.43 -20.50 -3.85
N TYR A 25 0.12 -19.37 -4.30
CA TYR A 25 0.84 -18.43 -3.46
C TYR A 25 0.25 -17.02 -3.54
N PHE A 26 0.07 -16.42 -2.36
CA PHE A 26 -0.22 -15.01 -2.24
C PHE A 26 1.04 -14.19 -2.50
N HIS A 27 0.95 -13.26 -3.44
CA HIS A 27 2.02 -12.33 -3.76
C HIS A 27 1.65 -10.92 -3.32
N PRO A 28 2.57 -10.18 -2.67
CA PRO A 28 2.31 -8.79 -2.38
C PRO A 28 2.25 -8.01 -3.69
N ARG A 29 1.12 -7.32 -3.92
CA ARG A 29 0.87 -6.50 -5.12
C ARG A 29 0.74 -5.03 -4.81
N GLY A 30 0.63 -4.66 -3.55
CA GLY A 30 0.62 -3.26 -3.15
C GLY A 30 0.89 -3.02 -1.68
N VAL A 31 1.13 -1.76 -1.34
CA VAL A 31 1.17 -1.25 0.04
C VAL A 31 0.15 -0.13 0.14
N LEU A 32 -0.80 -0.29 1.05
CA LEU A 32 -1.92 0.63 1.26
C LEU A 32 -1.73 1.37 2.58
N PHE A 33 -1.71 2.69 2.51
CA PHE A 33 -1.73 3.59 3.66
C PHE A 33 -3.11 4.22 3.76
N VAL A 34 -3.67 4.24 4.97
CA VAL A 34 -4.94 4.91 5.27
C VAL A 34 -4.66 5.94 6.36
N ASP A 35 -5.02 7.20 6.09
CA ASP A 35 -4.91 8.28 7.07
C ASP A 35 -6.13 8.35 8.01
N LYS A 36 -6.09 9.23 9.02
CA LYS A 36 -7.22 9.40 9.96
C LYS A 36 -8.51 9.93 9.32
N GLU A 37 -8.42 10.51 8.13
CA GLU A 37 -9.57 11.00 7.36
C GLU A 37 -10.11 9.91 6.41
N HIS A 38 -9.59 8.67 6.48
CA HIS A 38 -9.92 7.55 5.62
C HIS A 38 -9.52 7.76 4.14
N ASN A 39 -8.60 8.68 3.86
CA ASN A 39 -7.99 8.76 2.53
C ASN A 39 -7.00 7.61 2.37
N HIS A 40 -7.03 6.96 1.21
CA HIS A 40 -6.11 5.89 0.86
C HIS A 40 -5.00 6.37 -0.07
N THR A 41 -3.77 5.96 0.22
CA THR A 41 -2.63 6.03 -0.70
C THR A 41 -2.15 4.62 -0.99
N LEU A 42 -2.23 4.20 -2.25
CA LEU A 42 -1.84 2.86 -2.70
C LEU A 42 -0.57 2.94 -3.54
N PHE A 43 0.46 2.19 -3.14
CA PHE A 43 1.68 1.98 -3.90
C PHE A 43 1.65 0.56 -4.49
N CYS A 44 1.63 0.45 -5.81
CA CYS A 44 1.58 -0.82 -6.53
C CYS A 44 2.18 -0.66 -7.93
N SER A 45 2.15 -1.72 -8.74
CA SER A 45 2.45 -1.59 -10.17
C SER A 45 1.35 -0.81 -10.91
N ASP A 46 1.69 -0.19 -12.05
CA ASP A 46 0.73 0.56 -12.87
C ASP A 46 -0.39 -0.35 -13.40
N VAL A 47 -0.05 -1.61 -13.70
CA VAL A 47 -0.99 -2.60 -14.23
C VAL A 47 -2.00 -3.02 -13.15
N ASP A 48 -1.56 -3.12 -11.90
CA ASP A 48 -2.39 -3.57 -10.79
C ASP A 48 -3.27 -2.45 -10.20
N TYR A 49 -2.93 -1.17 -10.40
CA TYR A 49 -3.54 -0.05 -9.69
C TYR A 49 -5.08 -0.03 -9.74
N ASN A 50 -5.65 -0.08 -10.94
CA ASN A 50 -7.10 -0.02 -11.11
C ASN A 50 -7.80 -1.27 -10.54
N PHE A 51 -7.16 -2.43 -10.64
CA PHE A 51 -7.69 -3.68 -10.13
C PHE A 51 -7.73 -3.66 -8.59
N LEU A 52 -6.61 -3.36 -7.95
CA LEU A 52 -6.49 -3.30 -6.50
C LEU A 52 -7.40 -2.21 -5.90
N LEU A 53 -7.43 -1.02 -6.53
CA LEU A 53 -8.25 0.08 -6.06
C LEU A 53 -9.75 -0.26 -6.09
N ARG A 54 -10.22 -0.99 -7.11
CA ARG A 54 -11.60 -1.47 -7.19
C ARG A 54 -11.92 -2.47 -6.08
N ALA A 55 -11.02 -3.40 -5.78
CA ALA A 55 -11.19 -4.35 -4.67
C ALA A 55 -11.28 -3.60 -3.33
N ILE A 56 -10.31 -2.73 -3.05
CA ILE A 56 -10.21 -1.93 -1.82
C ILE A 56 -11.46 -1.07 -1.58
N ARG A 57 -12.07 -0.54 -2.65
CA ARG A 57 -13.28 0.29 -2.55
C ARG A 57 -14.57 -0.52 -2.46
N LYS A 58 -14.57 -1.78 -2.90
CA LYS A 58 -15.77 -2.62 -2.95
C LYS A 58 -16.10 -3.24 -1.61
N PHE A 59 -15.08 -3.63 -0.85
CA PHE A 59 -15.24 -4.40 0.39
C PHE A 59 -14.78 -3.60 1.61
N PRO A 60 -15.41 -3.79 2.78
CA PRO A 60 -14.88 -3.30 4.04
C PRO A 60 -13.48 -3.87 4.35
N TYR A 61 -12.61 -3.09 4.99
CA TYR A 61 -11.26 -3.56 5.33
C TYR A 61 -11.24 -4.82 6.18
N LYS A 62 -12.19 -4.98 7.11
CA LYS A 62 -12.31 -6.21 7.92
C LYS A 62 -12.58 -7.45 7.09
N GLU A 63 -13.33 -7.34 6.00
CA GLU A 63 -13.55 -8.47 5.09
C GLU A 63 -12.28 -8.74 4.28
N LEU A 64 -11.64 -7.69 3.79
CA LEU A 64 -10.37 -7.81 3.06
C LEU A 64 -9.25 -8.41 3.94
N GLU A 65 -9.23 -8.13 5.24
CA GLU A 65 -8.31 -8.75 6.21
C GLU A 65 -8.57 -10.25 6.43
N LEU A 66 -9.78 -10.74 6.16
CA LEU A 66 -10.14 -12.16 6.25
C LEU A 66 -9.92 -12.91 4.92
N GLY A 67 -9.63 -12.18 3.85
CA GLY A 67 -9.57 -12.73 2.49
C GLY A 67 -10.93 -12.67 1.79
N VAL A 68 -10.96 -12.15 0.57
CA VAL A 68 -12.15 -12.12 -0.29
C VAL A 68 -11.83 -12.55 -1.71
N GLU A 69 -12.80 -13.15 -2.39
CA GLU A 69 -12.69 -13.38 -3.83
C GLU A 69 -13.19 -12.16 -4.61
N PHE A 70 -12.35 -11.65 -5.52
CA PHE A 70 -12.70 -10.55 -6.42
C PHE A 70 -12.25 -10.83 -7.84
N ASN A 71 -13.21 -10.94 -8.77
CA ASN A 71 -12.97 -11.26 -10.18
C ASN A 71 -12.10 -12.53 -10.35
N GLY A 72 -12.37 -13.59 -9.59
CA GLY A 72 -11.67 -14.87 -9.66
C GLY A 72 -10.27 -14.89 -9.03
N HIS A 73 -9.87 -13.83 -8.32
CA HIS A 73 -8.62 -13.75 -7.57
C HIS A 73 -8.93 -13.74 -6.07
N GLN A 74 -8.10 -14.37 -5.24
CA GLN A 74 -8.18 -14.18 -3.80
C GLN A 74 -7.38 -12.95 -3.40
N PHE A 75 -7.97 -12.10 -2.57
CA PHE A 75 -7.42 -10.82 -2.16
C PHE A 75 -7.41 -10.74 -0.64
N GLU A 76 -6.25 -10.40 -0.07
CA GLU A 76 -6.08 -10.29 1.38
C GLU A 76 -5.32 -9.00 1.75
N LEU A 77 -5.78 -8.31 2.79
CA LEU A 77 -5.03 -7.23 3.44
C LEU A 77 -4.35 -7.73 4.70
N LYS A 78 -3.02 -7.70 4.72
CA LYS A 78 -2.26 -7.95 5.94
C LYS A 78 -1.99 -6.63 6.66
N ASN A 79 -2.58 -6.47 7.84
CA ASN A 79 -2.33 -5.30 8.68
C ASN A 79 -0.92 -5.34 9.28
N ILE A 80 -0.08 -4.36 8.92
CA ILE A 80 1.30 -4.20 9.41
C ILE A 80 1.47 -2.94 10.26
N THR A 81 0.37 -2.30 10.65
CA THR A 81 0.36 -1.01 11.34
C THR A 81 1.17 -1.05 12.63
N ALA A 82 0.92 -2.03 13.51
CA ALA A 82 1.59 -2.10 14.81
C ALA A 82 3.12 -2.26 14.68
N GLU A 83 3.56 -3.12 13.74
CA GLU A 83 4.97 -3.35 13.44
C GLU A 83 5.64 -2.06 12.94
N MET A 84 5.03 -1.41 11.95
CA MET A 84 5.59 -0.24 11.30
C MET A 84 5.56 1.02 12.19
N THR A 85 4.46 1.25 12.91
CA THR A 85 4.35 2.34 13.89
C THR A 85 5.35 2.16 15.03
N SER A 86 5.57 0.93 15.51
CA SER A 86 6.60 0.69 16.54
C SER A 86 8.01 1.01 16.06
N LYS A 87 8.29 0.88 14.75
CA LYS A 87 9.62 1.08 14.18
C LYS A 87 9.88 2.51 13.72
N TYR A 88 8.87 3.19 13.16
CA TYR A 88 9.01 4.50 12.50
C TYR A 88 8.14 5.62 13.09
N GLY A 89 7.18 5.28 13.97
CA GLY A 89 6.17 6.21 14.49
C GLY A 89 5.11 6.62 13.45
N ASP A 90 4.19 7.50 13.87
CA ASP A 90 3.00 7.88 13.07
C ASP A 90 3.22 9.09 12.14
N ALA A 91 4.48 9.42 11.84
CA ALA A 91 4.81 10.60 11.06
C ALA A 91 4.65 10.35 9.55
N PRO A 92 4.26 11.35 8.74
CA PRO A 92 4.20 11.22 7.28
C PRO A 92 5.54 10.88 6.63
N LYS A 93 6.66 11.26 7.26
CA LYS A 93 8.01 10.84 6.85
C LYS A 93 8.21 9.32 6.98
N ALA A 94 7.47 8.68 7.90
CA ALA A 94 7.52 7.23 8.08
C ALA A 94 7.07 6.48 6.83
N MET A 95 6.13 7.01 6.02
CA MET A 95 5.64 6.31 4.83
C MET A 95 6.78 5.93 3.87
N LYS A 96 7.70 6.86 3.59
CA LYS A 96 8.84 6.61 2.70
C LYS A 96 9.85 5.64 3.34
N GLU A 97 10.06 5.74 4.64
CA GLU A 97 10.96 4.84 5.38
C GLU A 97 10.40 3.42 5.44
N ILE A 98 9.10 3.27 5.67
CA ILE A 98 8.36 2.00 5.64
C ILE A 98 8.47 1.36 4.25
N LEU A 99 8.15 2.10 3.18
CA LEU A 99 8.27 1.58 1.82
C LEU A 99 9.70 1.11 1.52
N LYS A 100 10.70 1.88 1.96
CA LYS A 100 12.12 1.54 1.76
C LYS A 100 12.48 0.25 2.53
N ASP A 101 12.02 0.11 3.75
CA ASP A 101 12.26 -1.06 4.59
C ASP A 101 11.62 -2.33 4.04
N LEU A 102 10.37 -2.24 3.58
CA LEU A 102 9.68 -3.35 2.92
C LEU A 102 10.44 -3.81 1.67
N TYR A 103 10.87 -2.85 0.84
CA TYR A 103 11.68 -3.14 -0.34
C TYR A 103 13.03 -3.77 0.02
N GLN A 104 13.74 -3.25 1.03
CA GLN A 104 15.05 -3.76 1.43
C GLN A 104 14.97 -5.16 2.06
N THR A 105 13.91 -5.44 2.81
CA THR A 105 13.64 -6.73 3.43
C THR A 105 13.35 -7.81 2.38
N SER A 106 12.61 -7.48 1.33
CA SER A 106 12.27 -8.45 0.27
C SER A 106 12.15 -7.80 -1.11
N PRO A 107 13.27 -7.45 -1.76
CA PRO A 107 13.25 -6.68 -3.02
C PRO A 107 12.52 -7.38 -4.16
N ARG A 108 12.59 -8.71 -4.21
CA ARG A 108 11.90 -9.51 -5.24
C ARG A 108 10.38 -9.42 -5.10
N GLN A 109 9.88 -9.52 -3.86
CA GLN A 109 8.45 -9.46 -3.58
C GLN A 109 7.88 -8.05 -3.76
N TYR A 110 8.62 -7.02 -3.31
CA TYR A 110 8.20 -5.62 -3.40
C TYR A 110 8.82 -4.89 -4.61
N SER A 111 9.09 -5.60 -5.70
CA SER A 111 9.78 -5.05 -6.87
C SER A 111 9.06 -3.83 -7.49
N PHE A 112 7.74 -3.76 -7.35
CA PHE A 112 6.93 -2.61 -7.78
C PHE A 112 7.27 -1.31 -7.05
N LEU A 113 7.85 -1.37 -5.84
CA LEU A 113 8.29 -0.19 -5.10
C LEU A 113 9.57 0.44 -5.67
N ARG A 114 10.29 -0.27 -6.54
CA ARG A 114 11.54 0.23 -7.14
C ARG A 114 11.37 1.61 -7.79
N LYS A 115 10.26 1.82 -8.51
CA LYS A 115 9.96 3.10 -9.17
C LYS A 115 9.84 4.26 -8.17
N VAL A 116 9.34 4.01 -6.97
CA VAL A 116 9.21 5.03 -5.91
C VAL A 116 10.58 5.59 -5.52
N PHE A 117 11.61 4.76 -5.53
CA PHE A 117 12.99 5.16 -5.18
C PHE A 117 13.80 5.64 -6.39
N GLU A 118 13.45 5.18 -7.60
CA GLU A 118 14.08 5.67 -8.83
C GLU A 118 13.58 7.07 -9.23
N GLN A 119 12.29 7.36 -9.00
CA GLN A 119 11.70 8.69 -9.26
C GLN A 119 12.21 9.79 -8.32
N ASP A 120 12.79 9.46 -7.16
CA ASP A 120 13.54 10.44 -6.36
C ASP A 120 14.79 10.98 -7.09
N SER A 121 15.24 10.32 -8.15
CA SER A 121 16.31 10.80 -9.03
C SER A 121 15.80 11.72 -10.15
N ALA A 122 14.48 11.78 -10.38
CA ALA A 122 13.85 12.57 -11.43
C ALA A 122 12.49 13.12 -10.97
N VAL A 123 12.53 14.30 -10.34
CA VAL A 123 11.45 15.30 -10.20
C VAL A 123 10.06 14.75 -9.83
N SER A 124 9.78 14.88 -8.54
CA SER A 124 8.47 14.82 -7.88
C SER A 124 7.31 15.40 -8.70
N HIS A 125 6.33 14.56 -9.06
CA HIS A 125 4.98 15.00 -9.42
C HIS A 125 3.93 13.96 -8.99
N PHE A 126 3.43 14.12 -7.76
CA PHE A 126 2.03 13.90 -7.38
C PHE A 126 1.48 15.32 -7.13
N THR A 127 0.33 15.81 -7.58
CA THR A 127 -0.87 15.34 -8.29
C THR A 127 -1.58 16.63 -8.79
N PRO A 128 -2.61 16.57 -9.66
CA PRO A 128 -3.99 16.31 -9.20
C PRO A 128 -4.56 14.98 -9.70
#